data_AF-T1BNH1-F1
#
_entry.id   AF-T1BNH1-F1
#
_cell.length_a   1.000
_cell.length_b   1.000
_cell.length_c   1.000
_cell.angle_alpha   90.00
_cell.angle_beta   90.00
_cell.angle_gamma   90.00
#
_symmetry.space_group_name_H-M   'P 1'
#
loop_
_entity.id
_entity.type
_entity.pdbx_description
1 polymer ?
#
loop_
_entity_poly.entity_id
_entity_poly.type
_entity_poly.pdbx_seq_one_letter_code
_entity_poly.pdbx_strand_id
1 'polypeptide(L)' 'PPHTLLVAEKIRAALQQPFALDEHRVSTMASIGIATYPEHGDLGQALVRAADHAMYRAKKLGGNRCWMAMAELAE' A
#
# COMPACT_ATOMS: atom_id res chain seq x y z
N PRO A 1 -4.16 -13.69 3.82
CA PRO A 1 -3.00 -13.40 2.95
C PRO A 1 -3.33 -13.18 1.46
N PRO A 2 -4.02 -14.09 0.73
CA PRO A 2 -4.17 -13.94 -0.73
C PRO A 2 -5.10 -12.80 -1.17
N HIS A 3 -6.01 -12.35 -0.29
CA HIS A 3 -6.97 -11.30 -0.62
C HIS A 3 -6.46 -9.88 -0.37
N THR A 4 -5.39 -9.71 0.41
CA THR A 4 -4.94 -8.37 0.84
C THR A 4 -4.42 -7.54 -0.34
N LEU A 5 -3.65 -8.17 -1.24
CA LEU A 5 -3.22 -7.55 -2.50
C LEU A 5 -4.41 -7.20 -3.40
N LEU A 6 -5.42 -8.06 -3.48
CA LEU A 6 -6.61 -7.79 -4.29
C LEU A 6 -7.39 -6.56 -3.78
N VAL A 7 -7.55 -6.43 -2.45
CA VAL A 7 -8.21 -5.26 -1.86
C VAL A 7 -7.38 -3.99 -2.09
N ALA A 8 -6.06 -4.05 -1.88
CA ALA A 8 -5.18 -2.92 -2.10
C ALA A 8 -5.18 -2.46 -3.57
N GLU A 9 -5.15 -3.38 -4.53
CA GLU A 9 -5.23 -3.05 -5.96
C GLU A 9 -6.59 -2.46 -6.33
N LYS A 10 -7.70 -2.93 -5.75
CA LYS A 10 -9.02 -2.30 -5.93
C LYS A 10 -9.03 -0.85 -5.47
N ILE A 11 -8.45 -0.57 -4.30
CA ILE A 11 -8.33 0.80 -3.76
C ILE A 11 -7.44 1.64 -4.68
N ARG A 12 -6.27 1.13 -5.07
CA ARG A 12 -5.34 1.84 -5.95
C ARG A 12 -5.99 2.19 -7.29
N ALA A 13 -6.69 1.25 -7.91
CA ALA A 13 -7.38 1.45 -9.18
C ALA A 13 -8.51 2.48 -9.08
N ALA A 14 -9.25 2.49 -7.97
CA ALA A 14 -10.28 3.50 -7.71
C ALA A 14 -9.66 4.91 -7.57
N LEU A 15 -8.56 5.05 -6.83
CA LEU A 15 -7.84 6.32 -6.65
C LEU A 15 -7.15 6.83 -7.92
N GLN A 16 -6.89 5.94 -8.89
CA GLN A 16 -6.32 6.31 -10.18
C GLN A 16 -7.35 6.92 -11.13
N GLN A 17 -8.65 6.78 -10.85
CA GLN A 17 -9.68 7.47 -11.63
C GLN A 17 -9.57 8.99 -11.39
N PRO A 18 -9.70 9.84 -12.44
CA PRO A 18 -9.68 11.28 -12.27
C PRO A 18 -10.81 11.76 -11.35
N PHE A 19 -10.47 12.59 -10.38
CA PHE A 19 -11.43 13.26 -9.52
C PHE A 19 -11.97 14.50 -10.22
N ALA A 20 -13.29 14.69 -10.19
CA ALA A 20 -13.91 15.94 -10.59
C ALA A 20 -13.85 16.93 -9.41
N LEU A 21 -13.14 18.04 -9.61
CA LEU A 21 -13.03 19.14 -8.67
C LEU A 21 -13.46 20.42 -9.41
N ASP A 22 -14.73 20.77 -9.29
CA ASP A 22 -15.39 21.81 -10.11
C ASP A 22 -15.15 21.57 -11.62
N GLU A 23 -14.58 22.56 -12.30
CA GLU A 23 -14.25 22.51 -13.73
C GLU A 23 -12.95 21.72 -14.03
N HIS A 24 -12.27 21.22 -13.00
CA HIS A 24 -11.00 20.51 -13.13
C HIS A 24 -11.16 18.98 -13.01
N ARG A 25 -10.35 18.26 -13.79
CA ARG A 25 -10.12 16.83 -13.61
C ARG A 25 -8.72 16.61 -13.09
N VAL A 26 -8.61 16.07 -11.88
CA VAL A 26 -7.33 15.82 -11.22
C VAL A 26 -7.08 14.32 -11.15
N SER A 27 -6.03 13.87 -11.81
CA SER A 27 -5.55 12.49 -11.71
C SER A 27 -4.57 12.36 -10.56
N THR A 28 -4.71 11.31 -9.76
CA THR A 28 -3.76 11.00 -8.69
C THR A 28 -3.16 9.62 -8.89
N MET A 29 -2.03 9.38 -8.21
CA MET A 29 -1.40 8.08 -8.14
C MET A 29 -1.25 7.68 -6.68
N ALA A 30 -1.63 6.45 -6.36
CA ALA A 30 -1.52 5.90 -5.01
C ALA A 30 -0.42 4.85 -4.95
N SER A 31 0.48 4.99 -3.98
CA SER A 31 1.38 3.91 -3.57
C SER A 31 0.86 3.35 -2.26
N ILE A 32 0.69 2.04 -2.17
CA ILE A 32 0.08 1.39 -1.01
C ILE A 32 1.06 0.34 -0.46
N GLY A 33 1.32 0.38 0.84
CA GLY A 33 2.08 -0.64 1.55
C GLY A 33 1.14 -1.55 2.33
N ILE A 34 1.45 -2.85 2.35
CA ILE A 34 0.61 -3.88 2.95
C ILE A 34 1.43 -4.64 3.99
N ALA A 35 0.89 -4.78 5.20
CA ALA A 35 1.41 -5.65 6.25
C ALA A 35 0.27 -6.51 6.81
N THR A 36 0.62 -7.70 7.30
CA THR A 36 -0.30 -8.72 7.81
C THR A 36 0.25 -9.30 9.10
N TYR A 37 -0.59 -9.40 10.12
CA TYR A 37 -0.30 -10.17 11.32
C TYR A 37 -0.41 -11.68 11.01
N PRO A 38 0.45 -12.54 11.60
CA PRO A 38 1.63 -12.20 12.41
C PRO A 38 2.91 -11.97 11.58
N GLU A 39 2.86 -12.20 10.27
CA GLU A 39 4.01 -12.25 9.35
C GLU A 39 4.90 -11.00 9.34
N HIS A 40 4.32 -9.82 9.59
CA HIS A 40 5.00 -8.52 9.49
C HIS A 40 5.08 -7.79 10.83
N GLY A 41 4.87 -8.51 11.93
CA GLY A 41 4.89 -7.97 13.28
C GLY A 41 3.77 -8.52 14.15
N ASP A 42 4.05 -8.62 15.45
CA ASP A 42 3.16 -9.11 16.50
C ASP A 42 2.36 -8.00 17.19
N LEU A 43 2.78 -6.75 17.03
CA LEU A 43 2.15 -5.56 17.60
C LEU A 43 1.66 -4.59 16.52
N GLY A 44 0.59 -3.84 16.82
CA GLY A 44 0.01 -2.86 15.89
C GLY A 44 1.02 -1.82 15.38
N GLN A 45 1.91 -1.32 16.25
CA GLN A 45 2.96 -0.40 15.82
C GLN A 45 3.97 -1.04 14.86
N ALA A 46 4.31 -2.32 15.05
CA ALA A 46 5.21 -3.03 14.14
C ALA A 46 4.59 -3.17 12.75
N LEU A 47 3.30 -3.57 12.69
CA LEU A 47 2.55 -3.68 11.42
C LEU A 47 2.46 -2.34 10.68
N VAL A 48 2.17 -1.23 11.39
CA VAL A 48 2.11 0.11 10.78
C VAL A 48 3.46 0.51 10.20
N ARG A 49 4.56 0.29 10.93
CA ARG A 49 5.92 0.55 10.43
C ARG A 49 6.23 -0.30 9.20
N ALA A 50 5.93 -1.59 9.24
CA ALA A 50 6.16 -2.50 8.12
C ALA A 50 5.39 -2.07 6.86
N ALA A 51 4.11 -1.70 7.02
CA ALA A 51 3.28 -1.18 5.93
C ALA A 51 3.83 0.14 5.37
N ASP A 52 4.27 1.07 6.22
CA ASP A 52 4.84 2.34 5.78
C ASP A 52 6.14 2.15 5.00
N HIS A 53 7.04 1.29 5.49
CA HIS A 53 8.26 0.91 4.75
C HIS A 53 7.93 0.31 3.38
N ALA A 54 6.95 -0.59 3.30
CA ALA A 54 6.49 -1.17 2.04
C ALA A 54 5.91 -0.11 1.09
N MET A 55 5.12 0.85 1.61
CA MET A 55 4.60 1.96 0.83
C MET A 55 5.73 2.84 0.26
N TYR A 56 6.74 3.14 1.07
CA TYR A 56 7.91 3.88 0.61
C TYR A 56 8.69 3.11 -0.47
N ARG A 57 8.81 1.79 -0.36
CA ARG A 57 9.37 0.94 -1.43
C ARG A 57 8.54 1.06 -2.71
N ALA A 58 7.22 0.99 -2.62
CA ALA A 58 6.33 1.21 -3.76
C ALA A 58 6.57 2.58 -4.42
N LYS A 59 6.70 3.66 -3.65
CA LYS A 59 7.04 5.01 -4.16
C LYS A 59 8.40 5.04 -4.86
N LYS A 60 9.44 4.45 -4.26
CA LYS A 60 10.81 4.42 -4.82
C LYS A 60 10.91 3.63 -6.13
N LEU A 61 10.05 2.64 -6.34
CA LEU A 61 10.02 1.82 -7.56
C LEU A 61 9.19 2.44 -8.71
N GLY A 62 8.93 3.75 -8.67
CA GLY A 62 8.16 4.48 -9.68
C GLY A 62 6.69 4.73 -9.29
N GLY A 63 6.30 4.35 -8.08
CA GLY A 63 4.97 4.66 -7.54
C GLY A 63 3.83 3.91 -8.20
N ASN A 64 2.61 4.41 -7.94
CA ASN A 64 1.34 3.89 -8.48
C ASN A 64 1.21 2.35 -8.41
N ARG A 65 1.57 1.75 -7.27
CA ARG A 65 1.58 0.30 -7.08
C ARG A 65 1.35 -0.09 -5.63
N CYS A 66 0.95 -1.33 -5.41
CA CYS A 66 0.96 -1.95 -4.09
C CYS A 66 2.28 -2.68 -3.84
N TRP A 67 2.73 -2.73 -2.59
CA TRP A 67 3.89 -3.52 -2.18
C TRP A 67 3.60 -4.20 -0.83
N MET A 68 3.89 -5.49 -0.75
CA MET A 68 3.81 -6.23 0.51
C MET A 68 5.10 -6.04 1.29
N ALA A 69 5.00 -5.85 2.60
CA ALA A 69 6.14 -5.91 3.48
C ALA A 69 6.86 -7.26 3.30
N MET A 70 8.15 -7.28 3.60
CA MET A 70 8.87 -8.55 3.68
C MET A 70 8.72 -9.05 5.10
N ALA A 71 8.51 -10.35 5.28
CA ALA A 71 8.54 -10.96 6.60
C ALA A 71 9.86 -10.59 7.28
N GLU A 72 9.79 -10.09 8.51
CA GLU A 72 10.97 -10.03 9.36
C GLU A 72 11.32 -11.48 9.68
N LEU A 73 12.53 -11.92 9.32
CA LEU A 73 13.06 -13.18 9.83
C LEU A 73 13.11 -13.00 11.35
N ALA A 74 12.22 -13.69 12.06
CA ALA A 74 12.36 -13.85 13.50
C ALA A 74 13.70 -14.55 13.74
N GLU A 75 14.63 -13.86 14.39
CA GLU A 75 15.79 -14.50 15.00
C GLU A 75 15.35 -15.42 16.15
#